data_AF-A0A0G1KE97-F1
#
_entry.id   AF-A0A0G1KE97-F1
#
_cell.length_a   1.000
_cell.length_b   1.000
_cell.length_c   1.000
_cell.angle_alpha   90.00
_cell.angle_beta   90.00
_cell.angle_gamma   90.00
#
_symmetry.space_group_name_H-M   'P 1'
#
loop_
_entity.id
_entity.type
_entity.pdbx_description
1 polymer ?
#
loop_
_entity_poly.entity_id
_entity_poly.type
_entity_poly.pdbx_seq_one_letter_code
_entity_poly.pdbx_strand_id
1 'polypeptide(L)'
;MPCDIGYKQVSRVTIPRPIPKKFTAEIKPPSIDRDLLAKIGEEDEAFLYWINDLDIRPLLQEALRRTVSASGSLKGLKIDVNSDGSLKIEGSYNNEKDKGSLERLTKQLSDRFQMDVLAIVAELLDYQIQVSWKEEDGETVLVLEGEKHQHSHAHVNRYLKVTKNANGKGSFRFEHFSSPEELKKEEQKFMALAQKLGVKISVETVQKSGHPIAPGTIHEHFLKEGN
;
A
#
# COMPACT_ATOMS: atom_id res chain seq x y z
N MET A 1 -1.69 -49.63 46.50
CA MET A 1 -0.23 -49.83 46.61
C MET A 1 0.35 -49.81 45.21
N PRO A 2 1.39 -49.02 44.90
CA PRO A 2 2.09 -49.14 43.62
C PRO A 2 2.92 -50.44 43.62
N CYS A 3 2.93 -51.18 42.52
CA CYS A 3 3.77 -52.38 42.36
C CYS A 3 5.23 -51.99 42.08
N ASP A 4 6.16 -52.49 42.90
CA ASP A 4 7.62 -52.38 42.73
C ASP A 4 8.17 -53.59 41.96
N ILE A 5 8.00 -53.61 40.63
CA ILE A 5 8.65 -54.60 39.75
C ILE A 5 9.46 -53.86 38.68
N GLY A 6 10.78 -54.05 38.69
CA GLY A 6 11.74 -53.50 37.72
C GLY A 6 12.56 -52.30 38.21
N TYR A 7 13.69 -52.02 37.54
CA TYR A 7 14.55 -50.87 37.84
C TYR A 7 13.89 -49.56 37.42
N LYS A 8 13.75 -48.60 38.34
CA LYS A 8 13.13 -47.29 38.11
C LYS A 8 14.16 -46.17 38.27
N GLN A 9 14.41 -45.43 37.20
CA GLN A 9 15.21 -44.19 37.26
C GLN A 9 14.28 -42.99 37.07
N VAL A 10 14.35 -42.03 38.00
CA VAL A 10 13.63 -40.75 37.92
C VAL A 10 14.65 -39.64 37.79
N SER A 11 14.87 -39.18 36.56
CA SER A 11 15.74 -38.04 36.28
C SER A 11 14.93 -36.74 36.33
N ARG A 12 15.29 -35.80 37.21
CA ARG A 12 14.77 -34.43 37.16
C ARG A 12 15.58 -33.64 36.13
N VAL A 13 14.96 -33.31 35.01
CA VAL A 13 15.56 -32.54 33.92
C VAL A 13 15.06 -31.10 33.94
N THR A 14 15.96 -30.14 33.78
CA THR A 14 15.59 -28.74 33.49
C THR A 14 15.73 -28.55 31.99
N ILE A 15 14.62 -28.40 31.28
CA ILE A 15 14.61 -28.11 29.83
C ILE A 15 14.71 -26.59 29.68
N PRO A 16 15.84 -26.03 29.21
CA PRO A 16 15.96 -24.60 29.00
C PRO A 16 14.98 -24.16 27.91
N ARG A 17 14.34 -22.99 28.10
CA ARG A 17 13.49 -22.40 27.05
C ARG A 17 14.37 -22.05 25.84
N PRO A 18 13.91 -22.29 24.60
CA PRO A 18 14.64 -21.87 23.41
C PRO A 18 14.88 -20.35 23.46
N ILE A 19 16.12 -19.94 23.18
CA ILE A 19 16.51 -18.53 23.10
C ILE A 19 15.88 -17.96 21.82
N PRO A 20 15.04 -16.92 21.89
CA PRO A 20 14.41 -16.33 20.73
C PRO A 20 15.46 -15.82 19.73
N LYS A 21 15.30 -16.16 18.45
CA LYS A 21 16.13 -15.65 17.36
C LYS A 21 15.50 -14.38 16.79
N LYS A 22 16.33 -13.40 16.38
CA LYS A 22 15.88 -12.13 15.80
C LYS A 22 15.61 -12.26 14.31
N PHE A 23 14.58 -11.54 13.85
CA PHE A 23 14.24 -11.33 12.44
C PHE A 23 14.23 -9.82 12.18
N THR A 24 14.88 -9.39 11.10
CA THR A 24 14.88 -8.00 10.64
C THR A 24 14.66 -8.02 9.14
N ALA A 25 13.62 -7.31 8.69
CA ALA A 25 13.37 -7.02 7.29
C ALA A 25 13.43 -5.50 7.09
N GLU A 26 14.16 -5.08 6.06
CA GLU A 26 14.27 -3.69 5.64
C GLU A 26 13.88 -3.61 4.17
N ILE A 27 12.90 -2.76 3.86
CA ILE A 27 12.40 -2.58 2.51
C ILE A 27 12.80 -1.18 2.06
N LYS A 28 13.82 -1.11 1.20
CA LYS A 28 14.37 0.16 0.71
C LYS A 28 13.40 0.86 -0.25
N PRO A 29 13.31 2.19 -0.20
CA PRO A 29 12.63 2.94 -1.25
C PRO A 29 13.44 2.80 -2.57
N PRO A 30 12.75 2.69 -3.72
CA PRO A 30 13.37 2.71 -5.03
C PRO A 30 14.01 4.08 -5.34
N SER A 31 14.98 4.10 -6.24
CA SER A 31 15.49 5.34 -6.83
C SER A 31 14.42 6.00 -7.71
N ILE A 32 14.20 7.30 -7.52
CA ILE A 32 13.26 8.12 -8.30
C ILE A 32 13.70 8.14 -9.78
N ASP A 33 12.77 7.86 -10.70
CA ASP A 33 13.01 7.97 -12.13
C ASP A 33 13.02 9.46 -12.54
N ARG A 34 14.23 9.97 -12.78
CA ARG A 34 14.44 11.37 -13.15
C ARG A 34 13.87 11.69 -14.54
N ASP A 35 13.76 10.72 -15.43
CA ASP A 35 13.24 10.93 -16.78
C ASP A 35 11.72 11.10 -16.74
N LEU A 36 11.04 10.39 -15.83
CA LEU A 36 9.61 10.58 -15.57
C LEU A 36 9.34 11.97 -15.00
N LEU A 37 10.12 12.41 -14.01
CA LEU A 37 10.01 13.76 -13.45
C LEU A 37 10.32 14.84 -14.49
N ALA A 38 11.30 14.62 -15.36
CA ALA A 38 11.65 15.57 -16.42
C ALA A 38 10.58 15.69 -17.51
N LYS A 39 9.81 14.63 -17.80
CA LYS A 39 8.67 14.72 -18.73
C LYS A 39 7.46 15.44 -18.13
N ILE A 40 7.29 15.38 -16.82
CA ILE A 40 6.31 16.20 -16.08
C ILE A 40 6.82 17.65 -16.00
N GLY A 41 8.16 17.79 -15.88
CA GLY A 41 9.03 18.92 -16.20
C GLY A 41 8.42 20.01 -17.05
N GLU A 42 8.12 19.58 -18.27
CA GLU A 42 7.81 20.44 -19.39
C GLU A 42 6.33 20.89 -19.39
N GLU A 43 5.45 20.23 -18.62
CA GLU A 43 4.00 20.43 -18.70
C GLU A 43 3.36 21.08 -17.44
N ASP A 44 4.02 21.07 -16.26
CA ASP A 44 3.52 21.67 -15.00
C ASP A 44 4.66 22.04 -14.01
N GLU A 45 5.30 23.21 -14.22
CA GLU A 45 6.42 23.69 -13.39
C GLU A 45 6.08 23.86 -11.91
N ALA A 46 4.85 24.29 -11.60
CA ALA A 46 4.40 24.50 -10.24
C ALA A 46 4.31 23.18 -9.45
N PHE A 47 3.79 22.12 -10.08
CA PHE A 47 3.74 20.79 -9.49
C PHE A 47 5.14 20.24 -9.18
N LEU A 48 6.11 20.47 -10.05
CA LEU A 48 7.49 19.99 -9.86
C LEU A 48 8.20 20.70 -8.73
N TYR A 49 8.02 22.02 -8.64
CA TYR A 49 8.57 22.78 -7.53
C TYR A 49 8.00 22.24 -6.21
N TRP A 50 6.69 22.05 -6.16
CA TRP A 50 6.00 21.51 -5.00
C TRP A 50 6.44 20.09 -4.62
N ILE A 51 6.55 19.14 -5.58
CA ILE A 51 6.95 17.76 -5.29
C ILE A 51 8.42 17.64 -4.86
N ASN A 52 9.28 18.55 -5.31
CA ASN A 52 10.68 18.58 -4.89
C ASN A 52 10.80 18.94 -3.39
N ASP A 53 10.03 19.93 -2.94
CA ASP A 53 10.04 20.44 -1.57
C ASP A 53 9.13 19.64 -0.60
N LEU A 54 8.35 18.67 -1.10
CA LEU A 54 7.47 17.85 -0.29
C LEU A 54 8.25 17.00 0.75
N ASP A 55 8.04 17.27 2.05
CA ASP A 55 8.53 16.40 3.14
C ASP A 55 7.69 15.12 3.22
N ILE A 56 8.31 14.00 2.85
CA ILE A 56 7.66 12.70 2.79
C ILE A 56 7.50 12.03 4.16
N ARG A 57 8.24 12.46 5.18
CA ARG A 57 8.26 11.76 6.49
C ARG A 57 6.91 11.73 7.20
N PRO A 58 6.18 12.85 7.38
CA PRO A 58 4.87 12.81 8.02
C PRO A 58 3.87 11.97 7.23
N LEU A 59 3.99 11.95 5.89
CA LEU A 59 3.14 11.15 5.01
C LEU A 59 3.38 9.65 5.21
N LEU A 60 4.64 9.22 5.24
CA LEU A 60 4.98 7.81 5.47
C LEU A 60 4.62 7.35 6.89
N GLN A 61 4.72 8.23 7.89
CA GLN A 61 4.27 7.93 9.25
C GLN A 61 2.74 7.75 9.31
N GLU A 62 1.99 8.57 8.60
CA GLU A 62 0.54 8.42 8.51
C GLU A 62 0.15 7.12 7.77
N ALA A 63 0.84 6.78 6.68
CA ALA A 63 0.65 5.50 5.99
C ALA A 63 0.92 4.32 6.94
N LEU A 64 2.02 4.37 7.70
CA LEU A 64 2.34 3.35 8.69
C LEU A 64 1.26 3.26 9.77
N ARG A 65 0.77 4.39 10.28
CA ARG A 65 -0.31 4.45 11.27
C ARG A 65 -1.58 3.77 10.76
N ARG A 66 -1.98 4.04 9.51
CA ARG A 66 -3.14 3.40 8.86
C ARG A 66 -2.93 1.89 8.70
N THR A 67 -1.74 1.48 8.25
CA THR A 67 -1.39 0.07 8.09
C THR A 67 -1.45 -0.68 9.41
N VAL A 68 -0.83 -0.15 10.46
CA VAL A 68 -0.83 -0.76 11.80
C VAL A 68 -2.25 -0.85 12.35
N SER A 69 -3.05 0.21 12.19
CA SER A 69 -4.44 0.24 12.67
C SER A 69 -5.32 -0.79 11.95
N ALA A 70 -5.10 -1.00 10.65
CA ALA A 70 -5.81 -2.01 9.86
C ALA A 70 -5.31 -3.43 10.12
N SER A 71 -4.07 -3.59 10.57
CA SER A 71 -3.37 -4.88 10.68
C SER A 71 -3.48 -5.50 12.07
N GLY A 72 -4.70 -5.69 12.58
CA GLY A 72 -5.00 -6.52 13.75
C GLY A 72 -3.91 -6.63 14.85
N SER A 73 -3.61 -7.86 15.29
CA SER A 73 -2.64 -8.13 16.35
C SER A 73 -1.22 -8.37 15.81
N LEU A 74 -0.33 -7.39 15.96
CA LEU A 74 1.08 -7.44 15.53
C LEU A 74 2.03 -8.16 16.52
N LYS A 75 1.56 -9.18 17.24
CA LYS A 75 2.29 -9.82 18.36
C LYS A 75 3.75 -10.11 18.02
N GLY A 76 4.65 -9.41 18.70
CA GLY A 76 6.09 -9.64 18.61
C GLY A 76 6.79 -8.91 17.45
N LEU A 77 6.09 -8.05 16.71
CA LEU A 77 6.67 -7.17 15.70
C LEU A 77 6.81 -5.73 16.19
N LYS A 78 7.96 -5.13 15.92
CA LYS A 78 8.17 -3.67 15.94
C LYS A 78 8.24 -3.21 14.50
N ILE A 79 7.48 -2.16 14.18
CA ILE A 79 7.41 -1.61 12.83
C ILE A 79 7.73 -0.12 12.92
N ASP A 80 8.60 0.35 12.05
CA ASP A 80 9.00 1.75 11.98
C ASP A 80 9.30 2.17 10.53
N VAL A 81 9.31 3.47 10.27
CA VAL A 81 9.80 4.04 9.01
C VAL A 81 11.10 4.77 9.32
N ASN A 82 12.19 4.33 8.69
CA ASN A 82 13.50 4.94 8.85
C ASN A 82 13.54 6.36 8.25
N SER A 83 14.58 7.11 8.57
CA SER A 83 14.79 8.49 8.08
C SER A 83 14.88 8.61 6.56
N ASP A 84 15.23 7.52 5.86
CA ASP A 84 15.29 7.44 4.41
C ASP A 84 13.97 7.03 3.76
N GLY A 85 12.93 6.76 4.55
CA GLY A 85 11.61 6.31 4.10
C GLY A 85 11.46 4.79 3.96
N SER A 86 12.48 4.00 4.33
CA SER A 86 12.37 2.54 4.32
C SER A 86 11.49 2.00 5.45
N LEU A 87 10.68 0.98 5.15
CA LEU A 87 9.90 0.27 6.14
C LEU A 87 10.78 -0.76 6.85
N LYS A 88 10.89 -0.63 8.17
CA LYS A 88 11.65 -1.52 9.04
C LYS A 88 10.70 -2.37 9.86
N ILE A 89 10.80 -3.69 9.75
CA ILE A 89 10.02 -4.65 10.54
C ILE A 89 10.97 -5.56 11.30
N GLU A 90 10.89 -5.55 12.62
CA GLU A 90 11.70 -6.36 13.53
C GLU A 90 10.82 -7.31 14.34
N GLY A 91 11.25 -8.56 14.51
CA GLY A 91 10.55 -9.53 15.32
C GLY A 91 11.45 -10.58 15.96
N SER A 92 10.85 -11.44 16.78
CA SER A 92 11.54 -12.58 17.38
C SER A 92 10.74 -13.87 17.25
N TYR A 93 11.41 -14.98 16.96
CA TYR A 93 10.79 -16.30 16.81
C TYR A 93 11.50 -17.37 17.63
N ASN A 94 10.76 -18.39 18.07
CA ASN A 94 11.29 -19.49 18.87
C ASN A 94 11.48 -20.79 18.08
N ASN A 95 10.78 -20.93 16.94
CA ASN A 95 10.84 -22.09 16.05
C ASN A 95 10.57 -21.67 14.59
N GLU A 96 10.80 -22.57 13.63
CA GLU A 96 10.63 -22.28 12.19
C GLU A 96 9.17 -22.01 11.77
N LYS A 97 8.18 -22.58 12.48
CA LYS A 97 6.75 -22.30 12.22
C LYS A 97 6.39 -20.85 12.58
N ASP A 98 6.94 -20.35 13.69
CA ASP A 98 6.79 -18.95 14.10
C ASP A 98 7.47 -18.02 13.08
N LYS A 99 8.67 -18.40 12.62
CA LYS A 99 9.40 -17.64 11.58
C LYS A 99 8.59 -17.51 10.29
N GLY A 100 8.08 -18.63 9.75
CA GLY A 100 7.25 -18.59 8.54
C GLY A 100 5.95 -17.80 8.71
N SER A 101 5.41 -17.74 9.94
CA SER A 101 4.25 -16.91 10.25
C SER A 101 4.60 -15.42 10.27
N LEU A 102 5.75 -15.05 10.85
CA LEU A 102 6.26 -13.68 10.84
C LEU A 102 6.59 -13.19 9.43
N GLU A 103 7.17 -14.05 8.58
CA GLU A 103 7.46 -13.73 7.18
C GLU A 103 6.17 -13.43 6.38
N ARG A 104 5.12 -14.23 6.57
CA ARG A 104 3.81 -13.99 5.93
C ARG A 104 3.19 -12.67 6.41
N LEU A 105 3.22 -12.42 7.72
CA LEU A 105 2.70 -11.18 8.30
C LEU A 105 3.50 -9.96 7.81
N THR A 106 4.82 -10.08 7.73
CA THR A 106 5.71 -9.03 7.19
C THR A 106 5.35 -8.70 5.74
N LYS A 107 5.09 -9.71 4.91
CA LYS A 107 4.65 -9.49 3.52
C LYS A 107 3.29 -8.78 3.46
N GLN A 108 2.32 -9.22 4.25
CA GLN A 108 0.99 -8.57 4.31
C GLN A 108 1.09 -7.11 4.77
N LEU A 109 1.92 -6.83 5.77
CA LEU A 109 2.17 -5.47 6.26
C LEU A 109 2.85 -4.61 5.20
N SER A 110 3.84 -5.14 4.49
CA SER A 110 4.48 -4.45 3.37
C SER A 110 3.48 -4.14 2.26
N ASP A 111 2.64 -5.11 1.89
CA ASP A 111 1.64 -4.93 0.83
C ASP A 111 0.60 -3.87 1.23
N ARG A 112 0.15 -3.92 2.49
CA ARG A 112 -0.78 -2.94 3.04
C ARG A 112 -0.16 -1.55 3.14
N PHE A 113 1.07 -1.45 3.61
CA PHE A 113 1.82 -0.19 3.69
C PHE A 113 1.96 0.48 2.33
N GLN A 114 2.34 -0.27 1.30
CA GLN A 114 2.40 0.27 -0.05
C GLN A 114 1.05 0.81 -0.53
N MET A 115 -0.05 0.12 -0.22
CA MET A 115 -1.38 0.61 -0.58
C MET A 115 -1.80 1.85 0.21
N ASP A 116 -1.51 1.91 1.51
CA ASP A 116 -1.81 3.09 2.33
C ASP A 116 -0.93 4.29 1.89
N VAL A 117 0.28 4.08 1.39
CA VAL A 117 1.08 5.12 0.72
C VAL A 117 0.39 5.60 -0.57
N LEU A 118 -0.11 4.69 -1.41
CA LEU A 118 -0.86 5.07 -2.62
C LEU A 118 -2.18 5.78 -2.29
N ALA A 119 -2.80 5.48 -1.14
CA ALA A 119 -3.97 6.19 -0.66
C ALA A 119 -3.63 7.65 -0.33
N ILE A 120 -2.48 7.91 0.32
CA ILE A 120 -2.00 9.28 0.57
C ILE A 120 -1.70 10.00 -0.75
N VAL A 121 -1.11 9.31 -1.73
CA VAL A 121 -0.88 9.88 -3.06
C VAL A 121 -2.20 10.33 -3.69
N ALA A 122 -3.25 9.51 -3.61
CA ALA A 122 -4.57 9.87 -4.11
C ALA A 122 -5.18 11.05 -3.33
N GLU A 123 -5.05 11.09 -1.99
CA GLU A 123 -5.49 12.22 -1.17
C GLU A 123 -4.77 13.54 -1.51
N LEU A 124 -3.46 13.50 -1.79
CA LEU A 124 -2.69 14.66 -2.25
C LEU A 124 -3.15 15.18 -3.61
N LEU A 125 -3.86 14.36 -4.38
CA LEU A 125 -4.51 14.73 -5.64
C LEU A 125 -6.01 15.00 -5.43
N ASP A 126 -6.45 15.27 -4.20
CA ASP A 126 -7.82 15.59 -3.79
C ASP A 126 -8.86 14.47 -4.02
N TYR A 127 -8.42 13.21 -4.07
CA TYR A 127 -9.36 12.08 -4.05
C TYR A 127 -9.79 11.79 -2.62
N GLN A 128 -11.09 11.59 -2.41
CA GLN A 128 -11.60 10.87 -1.25
C GLN A 128 -11.32 9.38 -1.45
N ILE A 129 -10.80 8.70 -0.43
CA ILE A 129 -10.31 7.33 -0.59
C ILE A 129 -11.01 6.32 0.32
N GLN A 130 -11.01 5.07 -0.14
CA GLN A 130 -11.33 3.89 0.66
C GLN A 130 -10.36 2.77 0.31
N VAL A 131 -9.81 2.10 1.33
CA VAL A 131 -8.97 0.92 1.15
C VAL A 131 -9.63 -0.30 1.79
N SER A 132 -9.85 -1.35 1.02
CA SER A 132 -10.53 -2.57 1.45
C SER A 132 -9.87 -3.83 0.90
N TRP A 133 -10.14 -4.96 1.54
CA TRP A 133 -9.88 -6.28 0.96
C TRP A 133 -11.16 -6.78 0.29
N LYS A 134 -11.06 -7.26 -0.95
CA LYS A 134 -12.17 -7.84 -1.72
C LYS A 134 -11.77 -9.24 -2.23
N GLU A 135 -12.75 -10.11 -2.45
CA GLU A 135 -12.52 -11.32 -3.25
C GLU A 135 -12.85 -11.02 -4.72
N GLU A 136 -11.86 -11.15 -5.60
CA GLU A 136 -12.01 -11.04 -7.05
C GLU A 136 -11.46 -12.34 -7.67
N ASP A 137 -12.26 -13.03 -8.49
CA ASP A 137 -11.90 -14.31 -9.14
C ASP A 137 -11.38 -15.41 -8.19
N GLY A 138 -11.87 -15.44 -6.95
CA GLY A 138 -11.45 -16.39 -5.92
C GLY A 138 -10.09 -16.06 -5.27
N GLU A 139 -9.51 -14.90 -5.58
CA GLU A 139 -8.32 -14.37 -4.93
C GLU A 139 -8.67 -13.21 -3.98
N THR A 140 -7.98 -13.15 -2.84
CA THR A 140 -8.03 -11.97 -1.97
C THR A 140 -7.18 -10.85 -2.57
N VAL A 141 -7.83 -9.73 -2.90
CA VAL A 141 -7.22 -8.57 -3.54
C VAL A 141 -7.35 -7.36 -2.63
N LEU A 142 -6.25 -6.63 -2.46
CA LEU A 142 -6.25 -5.33 -1.80
C LEU A 142 -6.66 -4.26 -2.81
N VAL A 143 -7.67 -3.46 -2.47
CA VAL A 143 -8.28 -2.48 -3.37
C VAL A 143 -8.26 -1.10 -2.71
N LEU A 144 -7.73 -0.12 -3.42
CA LEU A 144 -7.88 1.31 -3.16
C LEU A 144 -8.86 1.87 -4.19
N GLU A 145 -9.91 2.52 -3.71
CA GLU A 145 -10.89 3.25 -4.53
C GLU A 145 -10.81 4.73 -4.14
N GLY A 146 -10.74 5.59 -5.14
CA GLY A 146 -10.63 7.04 -4.99
C GLY A 146 -11.68 7.75 -5.83
N GLU A 147 -12.33 8.75 -5.27
CA GLU A 147 -13.31 9.58 -5.95
C GLU A 147 -12.97 11.07 -5.79
N LYS A 148 -12.93 11.81 -6.90
CA LYS A 148 -12.69 13.26 -6.89
C LYS A 148 -13.87 13.99 -7.51
N HIS A 149 -14.49 14.87 -6.73
CA HIS A 149 -15.62 15.68 -7.19
C HIS A 149 -15.16 16.72 -8.21
N GLN A 150 -15.92 16.84 -9.29
CA GLN A 150 -15.78 17.98 -10.19
C GLN A 150 -16.82 19.06 -9.88
N HIS A 151 -16.38 20.32 -9.89
CA HIS A 151 -17.25 21.49 -9.87
C HIS A 151 -17.76 21.90 -11.26
N SER A 152 -17.52 21.08 -12.29
CA SER A 152 -17.84 21.42 -13.67
C SER A 152 -19.30 21.11 -14.02
N HIS A 153 -19.76 21.61 -15.17
CA HIS A 153 -21.14 21.48 -15.65
C HIS A 153 -21.60 20.03 -15.97
N ALA A 154 -20.71 19.05 -15.83
CA ALA A 154 -21.02 17.62 -15.88
C ALA A 154 -20.81 17.05 -14.46
N HIS A 155 -21.86 16.49 -13.86
CA HIS A 155 -21.81 15.87 -12.53
C HIS A 155 -21.20 14.46 -12.61
N VAL A 156 -20.00 14.34 -13.18
CA VAL A 156 -19.30 13.07 -13.34
C VAL A 156 -18.02 13.13 -12.51
N ASN A 157 -17.98 12.32 -11.44
CA ASN A 157 -16.83 12.26 -10.56
C ASN A 157 -15.68 11.48 -11.21
N ARG A 158 -14.45 11.98 -11.07
CA ARG A 158 -13.25 11.26 -11.51
C ARG A 158 -13.01 10.10 -10.57
N TYR A 159 -12.62 8.96 -11.14
CA TYR A 159 -12.43 7.74 -10.37
C TYR A 159 -11.02 7.18 -10.54
N LEU A 160 -10.48 6.66 -9.44
CA LEU A 160 -9.21 5.95 -9.34
C LEU A 160 -9.47 4.59 -8.69
N LYS A 161 -9.02 3.51 -9.31
CA LYS A 161 -8.94 2.19 -8.68
C LYS A 161 -7.52 1.66 -8.77
N VAL A 162 -6.99 1.20 -7.64
CA VAL A 162 -5.74 0.43 -7.59
C VAL A 162 -6.04 -0.93 -6.98
N THR A 163 -5.65 -2.00 -7.65
CA THR A 163 -5.76 -3.37 -7.12
C THR A 163 -4.39 -3.99 -6.98
N LYS A 164 -4.21 -4.86 -5.98
CA LYS A 164 -3.01 -5.67 -5.80
C LYS A 164 -3.37 -7.00 -5.16
N ASN A 165 -3.02 -8.12 -5.81
CA ASN A 165 -3.17 -9.45 -5.24
C ASN A 165 -1.92 -9.89 -4.45
N ALA A 166 -2.00 -11.05 -3.80
CA ALA A 166 -0.91 -11.60 -2.98
C ALA A 166 0.37 -11.92 -3.78
N ASN A 167 0.29 -12.04 -5.11
CA ASN A 167 1.42 -12.26 -6.00
C ASN A 167 2.09 -10.94 -6.44
N GLY A 168 1.57 -9.80 -5.99
CA GLY A 168 2.06 -8.47 -6.38
C GLY A 168 1.57 -8.02 -7.75
N LYS A 169 0.70 -8.79 -8.42
CA LYS A 169 0.03 -8.36 -9.65
C LYS A 169 -1.11 -7.42 -9.30
N GLY A 170 -1.29 -6.38 -10.10
CA GLY A 170 -2.25 -5.33 -9.81
C GLY A 170 -2.68 -4.58 -11.06
N SER A 171 -3.66 -3.72 -10.91
CA SER A 171 -4.12 -2.82 -11.98
C SER A 171 -4.29 -1.41 -11.44
N PHE A 172 -4.04 -0.43 -12.30
CA PHE A 172 -4.41 0.97 -12.10
C PHE A 172 -5.50 1.30 -13.10
N ARG A 173 -6.55 1.94 -12.62
CA ARG A 173 -7.65 2.41 -13.46
C ARG A 173 -7.99 3.84 -13.11
N PHE A 174 -8.03 4.67 -14.13
CA PHE A 174 -8.48 6.05 -14.07
C PHE A 174 -9.68 6.17 -15.01
N GLU A 175 -10.80 6.67 -14.51
CA GLU A 175 -12.03 6.79 -15.28
C GLU A 175 -12.60 8.21 -15.19
N HIS A 176 -13.42 8.56 -16.18
CA HIS A 176 -14.21 9.79 -16.22
C HIS A 176 -13.41 11.11 -16.32
N PHE A 177 -12.40 11.12 -17.18
CA PHE A 177 -11.68 12.35 -17.55
C PHE A 177 -12.29 12.96 -18.82
N SER A 178 -12.39 14.29 -18.87
CA SER A 178 -12.96 15.04 -20.00
C SER A 178 -12.12 14.96 -21.26
N SER A 179 -10.80 14.70 -21.14
CA SER A 179 -9.88 14.60 -22.26
C SER A 179 -8.73 13.61 -21.99
N PRO A 180 -8.13 13.04 -23.05
CA PRO A 180 -6.91 12.24 -22.93
C PRO A 180 -5.74 13.00 -22.29
N GLU A 181 -5.64 14.30 -22.53
CA GLU A 181 -4.60 15.17 -21.98
C GLU A 181 -4.74 15.32 -20.46
N GLU A 182 -5.96 15.54 -19.96
CA GLU A 182 -6.21 15.60 -18.52
C GLU A 182 -5.91 14.26 -17.83
N LEU A 183 -6.33 13.14 -18.44
CA LEU A 183 -6.02 11.80 -17.94
C LEU A 183 -4.50 11.59 -17.86
N LYS A 184 -3.76 11.93 -18.93
CA LYS A 184 -2.30 11.78 -18.98
C LYS A 184 -1.63 12.57 -17.86
N LYS A 185 -2.05 13.82 -17.62
CA LYS A 185 -1.50 14.66 -16.55
C LYS A 185 -1.77 14.08 -15.16
N GLU A 186 -2.97 13.55 -14.93
CA GLU A 186 -3.31 12.93 -13.65
C GLU A 186 -2.49 11.64 -13.42
N GLU A 187 -2.41 10.75 -14.42
CA GLU A 187 -1.59 9.54 -14.39
C GLU A 187 -0.13 9.87 -14.03
N GLN A 188 0.42 10.90 -14.67
CA GLN A 188 1.79 11.36 -14.44
C GLN A 188 2.01 11.89 -13.02
N LYS A 189 1.12 12.75 -12.53
CA LYS A 189 1.21 13.30 -11.16
C LYS A 189 1.14 12.19 -10.12
N PHE A 190 0.21 11.25 -10.30
CA PHE A 190 0.07 10.08 -9.43
C PHE A 190 1.36 9.25 -9.39
N MET A 191 1.92 8.93 -10.57
CA MET A 191 3.15 8.13 -10.65
C MET A 191 4.36 8.83 -10.02
N ALA A 192 4.52 10.14 -10.26
CA ALA A 192 5.61 10.92 -9.67
C ALA A 192 5.54 10.94 -8.15
N LEU A 193 4.35 11.16 -7.59
CA LEU A 193 4.13 11.14 -6.15
C LEU A 193 4.37 9.74 -5.56
N ALA A 194 3.82 8.70 -6.17
CA ALA A 194 4.06 7.32 -5.73
C ALA A 194 5.56 6.99 -5.67
N GLN A 195 6.32 7.38 -6.69
CA GLN A 195 7.77 7.19 -6.70
C GLN A 195 8.49 8.04 -5.65
N LYS A 196 8.10 9.31 -5.46
CA LYS A 196 8.66 10.20 -4.43
C LYS A 196 8.46 9.62 -3.02
N LEU A 197 7.32 8.97 -2.78
CA LEU A 197 7.01 8.29 -1.52
C LEU A 197 7.54 6.84 -1.46
N GLY A 198 8.32 6.40 -2.46
CA GLY A 198 9.03 5.12 -2.41
C GLY A 198 8.22 3.89 -2.85
N VAL A 199 7.11 4.07 -3.57
CA VAL A 199 6.36 2.97 -4.21
C VAL A 199 6.72 2.91 -5.70
N LYS A 200 7.36 1.82 -6.13
CA LYS A 200 7.66 1.59 -7.54
C LYS A 200 6.47 0.92 -8.22
N ILE A 201 5.90 1.61 -9.20
CA ILE A 201 4.88 1.05 -10.09
C ILE A 201 5.54 0.75 -11.43
N SER A 202 5.53 -0.51 -11.85
CA SER A 202 5.93 -0.94 -13.19
C SER A 202 4.66 -1.22 -14.00
N VAL A 203 4.49 -0.53 -15.12
CA VAL A 203 3.32 -0.69 -16.00
C VAL A 203 3.74 -1.54 -17.19
N GLU A 204 3.21 -2.76 -17.28
CA GLU A 204 3.54 -3.71 -18.36
C GLU A 204 2.60 -3.59 -19.56
N THR A 205 1.33 -3.24 -19.34
CA THR A 205 0.32 -3.13 -20.40
C THR A 205 -0.63 -1.99 -20.09
N VAL A 206 -0.97 -1.21 -21.10
CA VAL A 206 -1.91 -0.09 -21.01
C VAL A 206 -2.99 -0.30 -22.07
N GLN A 207 -4.24 -0.31 -21.64
CA GLN A 207 -5.40 -0.24 -22.53
C GLN A 207 -6.08 1.11 -22.29
N LYS A 208 -6.27 1.89 -23.36
CA LYS A 208 -7.01 3.15 -23.32
C LYS A 208 -8.22 3.03 -24.24
N SER A 209 -9.40 3.31 -23.71
CA SER A 209 -10.67 3.31 -24.44
C SER A 209 -11.61 4.34 -23.81
N GLY A 210 -12.54 4.89 -24.60
CA GLY A 210 -13.51 5.87 -24.12
C GLY A 210 -13.93 6.88 -25.19
N HIS A 211 -14.97 7.65 -24.89
CA HIS A 211 -15.45 8.79 -25.66
C HIS A 211 -15.59 10.00 -24.73
N PRO A 212 -15.58 11.24 -25.26
CA PRO A 212 -15.80 12.44 -24.43
C PRO A 212 -17.11 12.35 -23.63
N ILE A 213 -17.09 12.88 -22.41
CA ILE A 213 -18.28 12.94 -21.56
C ILE A 213 -19.30 13.89 -22.22
N ALA A 214 -20.51 13.38 -22.49
CA ALA A 214 -21.55 14.19 -23.11
C ALA A 214 -22.03 15.29 -22.12
N PRO A 215 -22.36 16.51 -22.61
CA PRO A 215 -22.89 17.58 -21.77
C PRO A 215 -24.13 17.12 -20.98
N GLY A 216 -24.18 17.41 -19.68
CA GLY A 216 -25.31 17.05 -18.81
C GLY A 216 -25.33 15.61 -18.30
N THR A 217 -24.27 14.83 -18.52
CA THR A 217 -24.13 13.48 -17.93
C THR A 217 -23.96 13.59 -16.41
N ILE A 218 -24.68 12.75 -15.67
CA ILE A 218 -24.58 12.58 -14.22
C ILE A 218 -24.11 11.16 -13.95
N HIS A 219 -23.04 10.99 -13.18
CA HIS A 219 -22.58 9.69 -12.72
C HIS A 219 -22.38 9.77 -11.20
N GLU A 220 -23.26 9.12 -10.45
CA GLU A 220 -23.34 9.25 -8.99
C GLU A 220 -22.19 8.54 -8.26
N HIS A 221 -22.02 8.92 -6.98
CA HIS A 221 -20.98 8.48 -6.05
C HIS A 221 -20.87 6.96 -5.94
N PHE A 222 -19.63 6.47 -5.97
CA PHE A 222 -19.34 5.05 -5.72
C PHE A 222 -18.96 4.79 -4.26
N LEU A 223 -18.32 5.77 -3.62
CA LEU A 223 -18.09 5.73 -2.19
C LEU A 223 -19.39 6.10 -1.49
N LYS A 224 -20.01 5.13 -0.81
CA LYS A 224 -21.15 5.42 0.06
C LYS A 224 -20.68 6.36 1.17
N GLU A 225 -21.36 7.49 1.37
CA GLU A 225 -21.19 8.28 2.59
C GLU A 225 -21.36 7.33 3.78
N GLY A 226 -20.29 7.14 4.55
CA GLY A 226 -20.30 6.24 5.69
C GLY A 226 -21.24 6.77 6.78
N ASN A 227 -22.17 5.92 7.23
CA ASN A 227 -22.85 6.07 8.52
C ASN A 227 -21.85 5.96 9.68
#